data_AF-A0A7K3YJS2-F1
#
_entry.id   AF-A0A7K3YJS2-F1
#
_cell.length_a   1.000
_cell.length_b   1.000
_cell.length_c   1.000
_cell.angle_alpha   90.00
_cell.angle_beta   90.00
_cell.angle_gamma   90.00
#
_symmetry.space_group_name_H-M   'P 1'
#
loop_
_entity.id
_entity.type
_entity.pdbx_description
1 polymer ?
#
loop_
_entity_poly.entity_id
_entity_poly.type
_entity_poly.pdbx_seq_one_letter_code
_entity_poly.pdbx_strand_id
1 'polypeptide(L)'
;EHAIDHLPLDEIDILFIENVGNMICPTDFRLGAEKRIVVISATEGDDVVNKHPMMFRGSNIGVINKVDLAGFVGADLDRMEADMRRYNPEMKIFRTNMKTGEGLNELLDAILA
;
A
#
# COMPACT_ATOMS: atom_id res chain seq x y z
N GLU A 1 -7.06 5.69 -27.18
CA GLU A 1 -5.76 5.05 -27.39
C GLU A 1 -5.35 4.39 -26.08
N HIS A 2 -4.93 3.12 -26.09
CA HIS A 2 -4.61 2.38 -24.86
C HIS A 2 -3.10 2.41 -24.62
N ALA A 3 -2.66 2.84 -23.44
CA ALA A 3 -1.24 2.98 -23.12
C ALA A 3 -0.45 1.66 -23.27
N ILE A 4 -1.10 0.52 -23.02
CA ILE A 4 -0.49 -0.81 -23.11
C ILE A 4 0.02 -1.15 -24.50
N ASP A 5 -0.62 -0.60 -25.55
CA ASP A 5 -0.26 -0.86 -26.95
C ASP A 5 1.09 -0.21 -27.33
N HIS A 6 1.60 0.69 -26.49
CA HIS A 6 2.85 1.43 -26.71
C HIS A 6 3.97 1.02 -25.75
N LEU A 7 3.74 0.04 -24.88
CA LEU A 7 4.77 -0.46 -23.95
C LEU A 7 5.51 -1.65 -24.58
N PRO A 8 6.86 -1.69 -24.53
CA PRO A 8 7.63 -2.84 -25.00
C PRO A 8 7.56 -3.98 -23.96
N LEU A 9 6.41 -4.66 -23.88
CA LEU A 9 6.14 -5.66 -22.84
C LEU A 9 7.12 -6.84 -22.85
N ASP A 10 7.71 -7.16 -24.02
CA ASP A 10 8.73 -8.21 -24.15
C ASP A 10 10.10 -7.81 -23.54
N GLU A 11 10.30 -6.53 -23.20
CA GLU A 11 11.54 -5.98 -22.62
C GLU A 11 11.36 -5.55 -21.15
N ILE A 12 10.17 -5.78 -20.56
CA ILE A 12 9.82 -5.32 -19.21
C ILE A 12 9.59 -6.53 -18.30
N ASP A 13 10.38 -6.64 -17.24
CA ASP A 13 10.18 -7.66 -16.20
C ASP A 13 9.11 -7.25 -15.17
N ILE A 14 9.04 -5.95 -14.84
CA ILE A 14 8.18 -5.40 -13.77
C ILE A 14 7.52 -4.10 -14.23
N LEU A 15 6.20 -4.01 -14.07
CA LEU A 15 5.42 -2.80 -14.31
C LEU A 15 4.80 -2.28 -13.00
N PHE A 16 5.21 -1.09 -12.58
CA PHE A 16 4.56 -0.37 -11.48
C PHE A 16 3.44 0.53 -12.02
N ILE A 17 2.24 0.39 -11.46
CA ILE A 17 1.08 1.22 -11.79
C ILE A 17 0.72 2.07 -10.57
N GLU A 18 1.03 3.37 -10.61
CA GLU A 18 0.55 4.31 -9.62
C GLU A 18 -0.90 4.68 -9.94
N ASN A 19 -1.82 4.34 -9.04
CA ASN A 19 -3.23 4.66 -9.20
C ASN A 19 -3.52 6.10 -8.74
N VAL A 20 -4.70 6.61 -9.04
CA VAL A 20 -5.17 7.90 -8.52
C VAL A 20 -5.20 7.86 -6.99
N GLY A 21 -4.71 8.92 -6.34
CA GLY A 21 -4.71 9.06 -4.88
C GLY A 21 -6.12 9.13 -4.28
N ASN A 22 -6.77 7.97 -4.12
CA ASN A 22 -8.14 7.84 -3.66
C ASN A 22 -8.34 6.47 -2.97
N MET A 23 -9.00 6.47 -1.81
CA MET A 23 -9.20 5.27 -1.00
C MET A 23 -10.57 4.59 -1.19
N ILE A 24 -11.36 5.05 -2.17
CA ILE A 24 -12.73 4.62 -2.43
C ILE A 24 -12.84 4.09 -3.86
N CYS A 25 -12.72 4.94 -4.87
CA CYS A 25 -12.99 4.56 -6.25
C CYS A 25 -12.13 3.37 -6.75
N PRO A 26 -10.82 3.27 -6.43
CA PRO A 26 -10.00 2.19 -6.97
C PRO A 26 -10.31 0.79 -6.43
N THR A 27 -11.14 0.65 -5.40
CA THR A 27 -11.46 -0.66 -4.82
C THR A 27 -12.15 -1.57 -5.83
N ASP A 28 -12.99 -0.98 -6.69
CA ASP A 28 -13.89 -1.73 -7.58
C ASP A 28 -13.28 -2.03 -8.95
N PHE A 29 -12.14 -1.40 -9.29
CA PHE A 29 -11.49 -1.56 -10.59
C PHE A 29 -10.24 -2.42 -10.47
N ARG A 30 -10.27 -3.59 -11.14
CA ARG A 30 -9.09 -4.44 -11.28
C ARG A 30 -8.33 -4.03 -12.55
N LEU A 31 -7.04 -3.75 -12.41
CA LEU A 31 -6.17 -3.34 -13.51
C LEU A 31 -5.40 -4.51 -14.16
N GLY A 32 -5.61 -5.74 -13.69
CA GLY A 32 -4.84 -6.91 -14.12
C GLY A 32 -3.46 -7.06 -13.45
N ALA A 33 -3.14 -6.21 -12.48
CA ALA A 33 -1.90 -6.33 -11.70
C ALA A 33 -1.89 -7.61 -10.83
N GLU A 34 -0.74 -8.26 -10.77
CA GLU A 34 -0.51 -9.45 -9.94
C GLU A 34 -0.60 -9.12 -8.44
N LYS A 35 -0.03 -7.98 -8.04
CA LYS A 35 -0.03 -7.49 -6.66
C LYS A 35 -0.68 -6.12 -6.57
N ARG A 36 -1.55 -5.95 -5.57
CA ARG A 36 -2.13 -4.67 -5.18
C ARG A 36 -1.51 -4.22 -3.86
N ILE A 37 -0.91 -3.05 -3.89
CA ILE A 37 -0.23 -2.45 -2.74
C ILE A 37 -1.03 -1.22 -2.33
N VAL A 38 -1.51 -1.18 -1.09
CA VAL A 38 -2.09 0.03 -0.49
C VAL A 38 -1.03 0.70 0.36
N VAL A 39 -0.80 1.99 0.11
CA VAL A 39 0.13 2.81 0.88
C VAL A 39 -0.67 3.90 1.58
N ILE A 40 -0.60 3.91 2.90
CA ILE A 40 -1.07 5.00 3.75
C ILE A 40 0.10 5.58 4.54
N SER A 41 -0.08 6.77 5.08
CA SER A 41 0.91 7.40 5.95
C SER A 41 0.40 7.59 7.38
N ALA A 42 1.31 7.58 8.35
CA ALA A 42 0.97 7.90 9.74
C ALA A 42 0.27 9.27 9.87
N THR A 43 0.59 10.20 8.96
CA THR A 43 0.01 11.56 8.92
C THR A 43 -1.46 11.62 8.48
N GLU A 44 -2.04 10.54 7.96
CA GLU A 44 -3.46 10.48 7.60
C GLU A 44 -4.37 10.21 8.81
N GLY A 45 -3.79 9.87 9.96
CA GLY A 45 -4.50 9.49 11.18
C GLY A 45 -4.64 7.97 11.32
N ASP A 46 -4.67 7.51 12.57
CA ASP A 46 -4.68 6.08 12.90
C ASP A 46 -6.02 5.37 12.62
N ASP A 47 -7.06 6.13 12.27
CA ASP A 47 -8.39 5.63 11.96
C ASP A 47 -8.64 5.44 10.45
N VAL A 48 -7.68 5.80 9.60
CA VAL A 48 -7.81 5.75 8.13
C VAL A 48 -8.16 4.35 7.62
N VAL A 49 -7.66 3.31 8.30
CA VAL A 49 -7.92 1.92 7.95
C VAL A 49 -9.40 1.57 8.13
N ASN A 50 -9.98 1.95 9.27
CA ASN A 50 -11.38 1.74 9.59
C ASN A 50 -12.33 2.58 8.75
N LYS A 51 -11.88 3.75 8.25
CA LYS A 51 -12.64 4.58 7.33
C LYS A 51 -12.72 3.99 5.91
N HIS A 52 -11.74 3.18 5.50
CA HIS A 52 -11.64 2.67 4.12
C HIS A 52 -11.41 1.14 4.06
N PRO A 53 -12.25 0.32 4.72
CA PRO A 53 -11.98 -1.10 4.92
C PRO A 53 -11.93 -1.90 3.61
N MET A 54 -12.64 -1.45 2.57
CA MET A 54 -12.65 -2.12 1.26
C MET A 54 -11.30 -2.06 0.55
N MET A 55 -10.50 -1.00 0.76
CA MET A 55 -9.17 -0.89 0.18
C MET A 55 -8.23 -1.99 0.70
N PHE A 56 -8.25 -2.24 2.01
CA PHE A 56 -7.39 -3.23 2.66
C PHE A 56 -7.81 -4.67 2.38
N ARG A 57 -9.13 -4.93 2.25
CA ARG A 57 -9.64 -6.25 1.83
C ARG A 57 -9.16 -6.66 0.45
N GLY A 58 -9.03 -5.70 -0.47
CA GLY A 58 -8.65 -5.95 -1.86
C GLY A 58 -7.16 -5.89 -2.15
N SER A 59 -6.31 -5.71 -1.14
CA SER A 59 -4.86 -5.49 -1.29
C SER A 59 -4.06 -6.68 -0.78
N ASN A 60 -2.92 -6.96 -1.44
CA ASN A 60 -1.99 -8.03 -1.03
C ASN A 60 -0.97 -7.52 0.01
N ILE A 61 -0.57 -6.26 -0.14
CA ILE A 61 0.46 -5.62 0.69
C ILE A 61 -0.11 -4.30 1.24
N GLY A 62 0.01 -4.10 2.54
CA GLY A 62 -0.27 -2.84 3.22
C GLY A 62 1.03 -2.16 3.65
N VAL A 63 1.16 -0.86 3.37
CA VAL A 63 2.32 -0.07 3.77
C VAL A 63 1.86 1.08 4.65
N ILE A 64 2.45 1.20 5.84
CA ILE A 64 2.30 2.36 6.73
C ILE A 64 3.61 3.16 6.64
N ASN A 65 3.61 4.22 5.84
CA ASN A 65 4.78 5.06 5.60
C ASN A 65 4.83 6.26 6.57
N LYS A 66 5.97 6.94 6.63
CA LYS A 66 6.24 8.11 7.49
C LYS A 66 6.09 7.79 8.98
N VAL A 67 6.57 6.61 9.38
CA VAL A 67 6.45 6.12 10.77
C VAL A 67 7.17 7.02 11.78
N ASP A 68 8.19 7.75 11.34
CA ASP A 68 8.89 8.78 12.12
C ASP A 68 7.98 9.94 12.55
N LEU A 69 6.91 10.19 11.80
CA LEU A 69 5.98 11.27 12.10
C LEU A 69 4.86 10.86 13.06
N ALA A 70 4.69 9.56 13.35
CA ALA A 70 3.56 9.03 14.11
C ALA A 70 3.40 9.71 15.49
N GLY A 71 4.51 9.86 16.24
CA GLY A 71 4.50 10.51 17.55
C GLY A 71 4.15 12.00 17.51
N PHE A 72 4.41 12.69 16.40
CA PHE A 72 4.10 14.12 16.25
C PHE A 72 2.63 14.38 15.89
N VAL A 73 1.97 13.40 15.29
CA VAL A 73 0.55 13.49 14.89
C VAL A 73 -0.38 12.67 15.79
N GLY A 74 0.17 11.99 16.80
CA GLY A 74 -0.59 11.15 17.72
C GLY A 74 -1.16 9.88 17.08
N ALA A 75 -0.54 9.38 16.01
CA ALA A 75 -0.99 8.16 15.35
C ALA A 75 -0.44 6.91 16.05
N ASP A 76 -1.32 5.96 16.35
CA ASP A 76 -0.97 4.64 16.86
C ASP A 76 -0.72 3.66 15.70
N LEU A 77 0.54 3.35 15.44
CA LEU A 77 0.96 2.44 14.37
C LEU A 77 0.53 0.99 14.63
N ASP A 78 0.49 0.56 15.90
CA ASP A 78 0.09 -0.80 16.27
C ASP A 78 -1.42 -0.98 16.02
N ARG A 79 -2.21 0.04 16.32
CA ARG A 79 -3.64 0.08 15.99
C ARG A 79 -3.89 0.01 14.48
N MET A 80 -3.18 0.82 13.69
CA MET A 80 -3.31 0.79 12.22
C MET A 80 -3.05 -0.60 11.65
N GLU A 81 -1.99 -1.27 12.13
CA GLU A 81 -1.62 -2.62 11.72
C GLU A 81 -2.64 -3.67 12.18
N ALA A 82 -3.16 -3.55 13.39
CA ALA A 82 -4.21 -4.42 13.91
C ALA A 82 -5.52 -4.30 13.11
N ASP A 83 -5.92 -3.07 12.76
CA ASP A 83 -7.09 -2.81 11.93
C ASP A 83 -6.91 -3.38 10.51
N MET A 84 -5.71 -3.27 9.94
CA MET A 84 -5.38 -3.86 8.65
C MET A 84 -5.55 -5.38 8.67
N ARG A 85 -4.96 -6.06 9.66
CA ARG A 85 -5.09 -7.51 9.84
C ARG A 85 -6.52 -7.94 10.10
N ARG A 86 -7.31 -7.12 10.80
CA ARG A 86 -8.71 -7.40 11.06
C ARG A 86 -9.52 -7.49 9.76
N TYR A 87 -9.24 -6.63 8.78
CA TYR A 87 -9.93 -6.66 7.49
C TYR A 87 -9.33 -7.67 6.51
N ASN A 88 -8.02 -7.90 6.58
CA ASN A 88 -7.31 -8.86 5.75
C ASN A 88 -6.20 -9.58 6.55
N PRO A 89 -6.49 -10.76 7.13
CA PRO A 89 -5.52 -11.51 7.95
C PRO A 89 -4.28 -12.00 7.21
N GLU A 90 -4.36 -12.14 5.88
CA GLU A 90 -3.27 -12.65 5.03
C GLU A 90 -2.38 -11.54 4.46
N MET A 91 -2.77 -10.27 4.65
CA MET A 91 -2.04 -9.12 4.11
C MET A 91 -0.65 -9.02 4.76
N LYS A 92 0.39 -8.90 3.92
CA LYS A 92 1.73 -8.54 4.40
C LYS A 92 1.73 -7.04 4.72
N ILE A 93 2.13 -6.66 5.92
CA ILE A 93 2.11 -5.27 6.38
C ILE A 93 3.53 -4.81 6.69
N PHE A 94 3.92 -3.65 6.15
CA PHE A 94 5.23 -3.06 6.33
C PHE A 94 5.13 -1.65 6.89
N ARG A 95 5.89 -1.38 7.95
CA ARG A 95 6.15 -0.04 8.45
C ARG A 95 7.36 0.51 7.70
N THR A 96 7.24 1.68 7.11
CA THR A 96 8.31 2.26 6.29
C THR A 96 8.58 3.72 6.62
N ASN A 97 9.83 4.10 6.38
CA ASN A 97 10.24 5.49 6.33
C ASN A 97 11.06 5.72 5.07
N MET A 98 10.43 6.28 4.03
CA MET A 98 11.12 6.60 2.77
C MET A 98 12.25 7.63 2.92
N LYS A 99 12.29 8.41 4.01
CA LYS A 99 13.36 9.39 4.25
C LYS A 99 14.63 8.74 4.79
N THR A 100 14.51 7.69 5.60
CA THR A 100 15.66 7.00 6.22
C THR A 100 15.99 5.67 5.56
N GLY A 101 15.05 5.08 4.81
CA GLY A 101 15.17 3.77 4.21
C GLY A 101 14.68 2.62 5.12
N GLU A 102 14.14 2.92 6.30
CA GLU A 102 13.60 1.91 7.21
C GLU A 102 12.46 1.12 6.53
N GLY A 103 12.54 -0.22 6.61
CA GLY A 103 11.52 -1.14 6.11
C GLY A 103 11.46 -1.32 4.59
N LEU A 104 12.34 -0.65 3.82
CA LEU A 104 12.28 -0.68 2.36
C LEU A 104 12.81 -1.99 1.77
N ASN A 105 13.82 -2.61 2.38
CA ASN A 105 14.36 -3.87 1.88
C ASN A 105 13.33 -4.99 2.03
N GLU A 106 12.68 -5.06 3.19
CA GLU A 106 11.63 -6.05 3.48
C GLU A 106 10.40 -5.84 2.57
N LEU A 107 10.03 -4.59 2.30
CA LEU A 107 8.98 -4.27 1.34
C LEU A 107 9.38 -4.69 -0.07
N LEU A 108 10.61 -4.39 -0.50
CA LEU A 108 11.12 -4.74 -1.82
C LEU A 108 11.12 -6.25 -2.03
N ASP A 109 11.62 -7.02 -1.06
CA ASP A 109 11.62 -8.48 -1.10
C ASP A 109 10.19 -9.02 -1.26
N ALA A 110 9.21 -8.44 -0.56
CA ALA A 110 7.82 -8.84 -0.66
C ALA A 110 7.15 -8.46 -1.99
N ILE A 111 7.60 -7.37 -2.63
CA ILE A 111 7.17 -6.98 -3.97
C ILE A 111 7.72 -7.95 -5.01
N LEU A 112 8.97 -8.38 -4.87
CA LEU A 112 9.66 -9.25 -5.84
C LEU A 112 9.36 -10.75 -5.68
N ALA A 113 8.91 -11.20 -4.51
CA ALA A 113 8.64 -12.61 -4.20
C ALA A 113 7.26 -13.12 -4.66
#